data_AF-A0A3G9JL96-F1
#
_entry.id   AF-A0A3G9JL96-F1
#
_cell.length_a   1.000
_cell.length_b   1.000
_cell.length_c   1.000
_cell.angle_alpha   90.00
_cell.angle_beta   90.00
_cell.angle_gamma   90.00
#
_symmetry.space_group_name_H-M   'P 1'
#
loop_
_entity.id
_entity.type
_entity.pdbx_description
1 polymer ?
#
loop_
_entity_poly.entity_id
_entity_poly.type
_entity_poly.pdbx_seq_one_letter_code
_entity_poly.pdbx_strand_id
1 'polypeptide(L)'
;MLRYHEFIPRPYLEFGSSLLRNGVDRRDVASATVASIQAALDRRFELLITIVHTNHGMPAEVVNDFRIKGPTWCESQVEGAQALIAKYAITLPEQVEQHDLSEAESVLGWKPQIGFLDFLRDLKLRDERGIDVKELFIPSELPEV
;
A
#
# COMPACT_ATOMS: atom_id res chain seq x y z
N MET A 1 2.64 18.13 -11.26
CA MET A 1 2.87 18.81 -9.97
C MET A 1 3.10 17.71 -8.93
N LEU A 2 4.36 17.43 -8.58
CA LEU A 2 4.76 16.40 -7.61
C LEU A 2 4.36 16.83 -6.19
N ARG A 3 3.58 16.04 -5.45
CA ARG A 3 3.34 16.28 -4.02
C ARG A 3 4.16 15.28 -3.20
N TYR A 4 5.26 15.75 -2.65
CA TYR A 4 6.26 14.99 -1.88
C TYR A 4 5.96 14.95 -0.35
N HIS A 5 4.73 15.26 0.08
CA HIS A 5 4.50 15.86 1.41
C HIS A 5 3.75 15.02 2.46
N GLU A 6 3.81 13.69 2.43
CA GLU A 6 3.06 12.89 3.42
C GLU A 6 3.94 12.01 4.34
N PHE A 7 5.15 12.48 4.66
CA PHE A 7 5.99 11.92 5.74
C PHE A 7 5.57 12.40 7.15
N ILE A 8 4.31 12.80 7.33
CA ILE A 8 3.76 13.26 8.62
C ILE A 8 3.11 12.05 9.31
N PRO A 9 3.26 11.89 10.64
CA PRO A 9 2.52 10.87 11.35
C PRO A 9 1.02 10.96 11.06
N ARG A 10 0.40 9.86 10.60
CA ARG A 10 -1.04 9.80 10.30
C ARG A 10 -1.77 8.77 11.14
N PRO A 11 -3.06 8.97 11.45
CA PRO A 11 -3.87 7.92 12.02
C PRO A 11 -3.73 6.61 11.21
N TYR A 12 -3.56 5.50 11.92
CA TYR A 12 -3.29 4.19 11.34
C TYR A 12 -4.34 3.75 10.31
N LEU A 13 -5.62 4.01 10.61
CA LEU A 13 -6.73 3.69 9.71
C LEU A 13 -6.77 4.57 8.45
N GLU A 14 -6.30 5.81 8.55
CA GLU A 14 -6.18 6.70 7.39
C GLU A 14 -5.08 6.22 6.44
N PHE A 15 -3.94 5.78 6.98
CA PHE A 15 -2.87 5.19 6.17
C PHE A 15 -3.38 4.01 5.34
N GLY A 16 -4.11 3.07 5.94
CA GLY A 16 -4.68 1.93 5.21
C GLY A 16 -5.53 2.39 4.04
N SER A 17 -6.42 3.36 4.27
CA SER A 17 -7.26 3.92 3.21
C SER A 17 -6.46 4.64 2.12
N SER A 18 -5.35 5.30 2.48
CA SER A 18 -4.47 5.99 1.53
C SER A 18 -3.75 5.03 0.58
N LEU A 19 -3.42 3.81 1.00
CA LEU A 19 -2.76 2.81 0.13
C LEU A 19 -3.59 2.49 -1.13
N LEU A 20 -4.91 2.71 -1.10
CA LEU A 20 -5.81 2.51 -2.25
C LEU A 20 -5.86 3.72 -3.21
N ARG A 21 -5.27 4.87 -2.83
CA ARG A 21 -5.32 6.15 -3.55
C ARG A 21 -3.93 6.79 -3.68
N ASN A 22 -2.94 6.04 -4.17
CA ASN A 22 -1.52 6.41 -4.32
C ASN A 22 -0.66 6.46 -3.06
N GLY A 23 -1.20 6.18 -1.88
CA GLY A 23 -0.36 6.02 -0.69
C GLY A 23 0.66 4.92 -0.91
N VAL A 24 1.89 5.14 -0.43
CA VAL A 24 2.98 4.17 -0.48
C VAL A 24 3.69 4.15 0.86
N ASP A 25 4.14 2.97 1.30
CA ASP A 25 4.88 2.84 2.55
C ASP A 25 6.27 3.49 2.42
N ARG A 26 6.70 4.17 3.48
CA ARG A 26 8.03 4.83 3.53
C ARG A 26 9.20 3.87 3.27
N ARG A 27 9.09 2.59 3.63
CA ARG A 27 10.12 1.56 3.39
C ARG A 27 10.20 1.20 1.91
N ASP A 28 9.05 1.19 1.23
CA ASP A 28 9.00 1.00 -0.22
C ASP A 28 9.62 2.21 -0.93
N VAL A 29 9.35 3.44 -0.48
CA VAL A 29 10.01 4.64 -1.01
C VAL A 29 11.53 4.60 -0.80
N ALA A 30 11.98 4.26 0.41
CA ALA A 30 13.40 4.18 0.73
C ALA A 30 14.11 3.10 -0.09
N SER A 31 13.53 1.90 -0.18
CA SER A 31 14.12 0.79 -0.95
C SER A 31 14.12 1.06 -2.46
N ALA A 32 13.08 1.67 -3.01
CA ALA A 32 13.04 2.11 -4.41
C ALA A 32 14.12 3.14 -4.71
N THR A 33 14.35 4.08 -3.79
CA THR A 33 15.38 5.10 -3.93
C THR A 33 16.77 4.47 -3.98
N VAL A 34 17.06 3.54 -3.07
CA VAL A 34 18.34 2.79 -3.07
C VAL A 34 18.51 1.99 -4.36
N ALA A 35 17.47 1.26 -4.80
CA ALA A 35 17.51 0.49 -6.04
C ALA A 35 17.76 1.38 -7.27
N SER A 36 17.14 2.57 -7.30
CA SER A 36 17.31 3.57 -8.37
C SER A 36 18.74 4.11 -8.43
N ILE A 37 19.34 4.43 -7.28
CA ILE A 37 20.72 4.90 -7.22
C ILE A 37 21.68 3.80 -7.70
N GLN A 38 21.49 2.56 -7.24
CA GLN A 38 22.33 1.45 -7.68
C GLN A 38 22.21 1.23 -9.19
N ALA A 39 21.00 1.22 -9.74
CA ALA A 39 20.76 1.07 -11.17
C ALA A 39 21.37 2.21 -12.00
N ALA A 40 21.36 3.45 -11.49
CA ALA A 40 22.03 4.57 -12.14
C ALA A 40 23.56 4.40 -12.15
N LEU A 41 24.16 3.93 -11.04
CA LEU A 41 25.60 3.64 -10.96
C LEU A 41 26.00 2.51 -11.93
N ASP A 42 25.14 1.50 -12.06
CA ASP A 42 25.30 0.38 -13.00
C ASP A 42 25.01 0.78 -14.46
N ARG A 43 24.54 2.02 -14.70
CA ARG A 43 24.11 2.54 -16.01
C ARG A 43 23.00 1.71 -16.67
N ARG A 44 22.08 1.17 -15.86
CA ARG A 44 20.95 0.35 -16.34
C ARG A 44 19.86 1.17 -17.04
N PHE A 45 19.85 2.49 -16.89
CA PHE A 45 18.94 3.40 -17.58
C PHE A 45 19.59 4.76 -17.81
N GLU A 46 19.12 5.48 -18.83
CA GLU A 46 19.43 6.90 -19.05
C GLU A 46 18.31 7.81 -18.50
N LEU A 47 17.07 7.37 -18.62
CA LEU A 47 15.87 8.00 -18.05
C LEU A 47 15.02 6.92 -17.39
N LEU A 48 14.60 7.16 -16.15
CA LEU A 48 13.64 6.34 -15.41
C LEU A 48 12.35 7.15 -15.28
N ILE A 49 11.24 6.62 -15.79
CA ILE A 49 9.94 7.32 -15.76
C ILE A 49 8.97 6.74 -14.72
N THR A 50 9.26 5.55 -14.21
CA THR A 50 8.41 4.91 -13.19
C THR A 50 8.33 5.75 -11.93
N ILE A 51 7.09 6.02 -11.50
CA ILE A 51 6.80 6.63 -10.21
C ILE A 51 6.57 5.52 -9.19
N VAL A 52 7.16 5.67 -8.01
CA VAL A 52 7.00 4.72 -6.90
C VAL A 52 5.56 4.75 -6.40
N HIS A 53 4.86 3.63 -6.56
CA HIS A 53 3.48 3.43 -6.12
C HIS A 53 3.30 2.05 -5.51
N THR A 54 2.24 1.90 -4.73
CA THR A 54 1.76 0.59 -4.30
C THR A 54 1.19 -0.18 -5.49
N ASN A 55 1.38 -1.49 -5.52
CA ASN A 55 0.72 -2.39 -6.46
C ASN A 55 0.03 -3.50 -5.67
N HIS A 56 -1.29 -3.58 -5.79
CA HIS A 56 -2.12 -4.51 -5.01
C HIS A 56 -2.34 -5.85 -5.72
N GLY A 57 -1.88 -5.99 -6.97
CA GLY A 57 -2.12 -7.18 -7.79
C GLY A 57 -3.60 -7.44 -8.05
N MET A 58 -4.44 -6.41 -7.94
CA MET A 58 -5.89 -6.56 -8.10
C MET A 58 -6.25 -6.77 -9.58
N PRO A 59 -7.20 -7.68 -9.89
CA PRO A 59 -7.80 -7.77 -11.21
C PRO A 59 -8.47 -6.46 -11.63
N ALA A 60 -8.45 -6.14 -12.92
CA ALA A 60 -8.95 -4.86 -13.43
C ALA A 60 -10.43 -4.63 -13.08
N GLU A 61 -11.24 -5.68 -13.06
CA GLU A 61 -12.66 -5.60 -12.71
C GLU A 61 -12.90 -5.26 -11.24
N VAL A 62 -11.94 -5.54 -10.35
CA VAL A 62 -11.96 -5.18 -8.93
C VAL A 62 -11.43 -3.76 -8.75
N VAL A 63 -10.35 -3.40 -9.44
CA VAL A 63 -9.77 -2.04 -9.43
C VAL A 63 -10.80 -1.00 -9.85
N ASN A 64 -11.58 -1.27 -10.89
CA ASN A 64 -12.55 -0.33 -11.47
C ASN A 64 -13.89 -0.22 -10.73
N ASP A 65 -14.15 -1.11 -9.78
CA ASP A 65 -15.42 -1.18 -9.02
C ASP A 65 -15.16 -1.66 -7.59
N PHE A 66 -14.21 -0.98 -6.93
CA PHE A 66 -13.66 -1.44 -5.66
C PHE A 66 -14.62 -1.24 -4.50
N ARG A 67 -15.48 -0.22 -4.54
CA ARG A 67 -16.47 -0.03 -3.48
C ARG A 67 -17.41 -1.23 -3.37
N ILE A 68 -17.81 -1.83 -4.49
CA ILE A 68 -18.75 -2.94 -4.53
C ILE A 68 -18.03 -4.28 -4.43
N LYS A 69 -16.96 -4.48 -5.21
CA LYS A 69 -16.27 -5.78 -5.30
C LYS A 69 -15.08 -5.93 -4.36
N GLY A 70 -14.52 -4.81 -3.91
CA GLY A 70 -13.35 -4.76 -3.04
C GLY A 70 -13.52 -5.53 -1.73
N PRO A 71 -14.64 -5.41 -0.99
CA PRO A 71 -14.85 -6.19 0.24
C PRO A 71 -14.77 -7.70 0.01
N THR A 72 -15.49 -8.21 -1.01
CA THR A 72 -15.49 -9.64 -1.36
C THR A 72 -14.11 -10.10 -1.82
N TRP A 73 -13.42 -9.29 -2.62
CA TRP A 73 -12.05 -9.60 -3.03
C TRP A 73 -11.10 -9.62 -1.82
N CYS A 74 -11.17 -8.64 -0.93
CA CYS A 74 -10.36 -8.60 0.29
C CYS A 74 -10.61 -9.82 1.18
N GLU A 75 -11.87 -10.24 1.34
CA GLU A 75 -12.23 -11.45 2.09
C GLU A 75 -11.57 -12.72 1.51
N SER A 76 -11.48 -12.81 0.17
CA SER A 76 -10.80 -13.94 -0.48
C SER A 76 -9.28 -13.98 -0.26
N GLN A 77 -8.67 -12.85 0.11
CA GLN A 77 -7.23 -12.71 0.30
C GLN A 77 -6.83 -12.71 1.79
N VAL A 78 -7.70 -12.18 2.65
CA VAL A 78 -7.52 -12.06 4.09
C VAL A 78 -8.87 -12.39 4.75
N GLU A 79 -8.97 -13.57 5.34
CA GLU A 79 -10.17 -14.02 6.04
C GLU A 79 -10.59 -13.02 7.14
N GLY A 80 -11.86 -12.62 7.13
CA GLY A 80 -12.42 -11.64 8.06
C GLY A 80 -12.19 -10.18 7.64
N ALA A 81 -11.56 -9.91 6.49
CA ALA A 81 -11.32 -8.56 6.02
C ALA A 81 -12.61 -7.74 5.85
N GLN A 82 -13.69 -8.34 5.33
CA GLN A 82 -14.96 -7.64 5.15
C GLN A 82 -15.53 -7.18 6.50
N ALA A 83 -15.44 -8.03 7.52
CA ALA A 83 -15.87 -7.70 8.87
C ALA A 83 -15.00 -6.59 9.50
N LEU A 84 -13.68 -6.64 9.30
CA LEU A 84 -12.76 -5.60 9.78
C LEU A 84 -13.02 -4.25 9.11
N ILE A 85 -13.18 -4.23 7.78
CA ILE A 85 -13.52 -3.02 7.01
C ILE A 85 -14.80 -2.37 7.57
N ALA A 86 -15.84 -3.18 7.82
CA ALA A 86 -17.09 -2.70 8.41
C ALA A 86 -16.91 -2.21 9.85
N LYS A 87 -16.23 -2.99 10.71
CA LYS A 87 -15.99 -2.69 12.13
C LYS A 87 -15.26 -1.37 12.34
N TYR A 88 -14.27 -1.08 11.50
CA TYR A 88 -13.46 0.14 11.59
C TYR A 88 -13.93 1.25 10.65
N ALA A 89 -15.06 1.07 9.97
CA ALA A 89 -15.63 2.03 9.02
C ALA A 89 -14.60 2.55 7.99
N ILE A 90 -13.78 1.64 7.45
CA ILE A 90 -12.73 1.97 6.49
C ILE A 90 -13.38 2.43 5.20
N THR A 91 -13.07 3.66 4.77
CA THR A 91 -13.68 4.24 3.58
C THR A 91 -13.04 3.70 2.32
N LEU A 92 -13.78 2.87 1.58
CA LEU A 92 -13.31 2.33 0.31
C LEU A 92 -13.58 3.32 -0.85
N PRO A 93 -12.59 3.56 -1.73
CA PRO A 93 -12.81 4.35 -2.94
C PRO A 93 -13.70 3.62 -3.94
N GLU A 94 -14.25 4.37 -4.91
CA GLU A 94 -14.93 3.77 -6.06
C GLU A 94 -13.97 2.93 -6.90
N GLN A 95 -12.74 3.43 -7.08
CA GLN A 95 -11.69 2.81 -7.87
C GLN A 95 -10.37 2.87 -7.12
N VAL A 96 -9.53 1.85 -7.33
CA VAL A 96 -8.17 1.82 -6.78
C VAL A 96 -7.21 2.46 -7.77
N GLU A 97 -6.30 3.29 -7.28
CA GLU A 97 -5.19 3.77 -8.09
C GLU A 97 -4.08 2.72 -8.09
N GLN A 98 -3.89 2.05 -9.24
CA GLN A 98 -2.84 1.05 -9.46
C GLN A 98 -2.08 1.41 -10.73
N HIS A 99 -0.75 1.50 -10.62
CA HIS A 99 0.14 1.88 -11.73
C HIS A 99 0.92 0.67 -12.25
N ASP A 100 1.31 0.73 -13.52
CA ASP A 100 2.23 -0.26 -14.09
C ASP A 100 3.65 -0.01 -13.54
N LEU A 101 4.23 -1.04 -12.91
CA LEU A 101 5.57 -1.02 -12.31
C LEU A 101 6.54 -1.95 -13.04
N SER A 102 6.22 -2.38 -14.26
CA SER A 102 7.03 -3.32 -15.04
C SER A 102 8.42 -2.76 -15.38
N GLU A 103 8.54 -1.45 -15.62
CA GLU A 103 9.84 -0.80 -15.80
C GLU A 103 10.66 -0.83 -14.51
N ALA A 104 10.08 -0.49 -13.35
CA ALA A 104 10.81 -0.60 -12.08
C ALA A 104 11.25 -2.05 -11.77
N GLU A 105 10.40 -3.05 -12.04
CA GLU A 105 10.79 -4.45 -11.87
C GLU A 105 11.98 -4.80 -12.77
N SER A 106 11.88 -4.52 -14.06
CA SER A 106 12.89 -4.94 -15.04
C SER A 106 14.19 -4.16 -14.94
N VAL A 107 14.11 -2.83 -14.75
CA VAL A 107 15.27 -1.93 -14.75
C VAL A 107 15.91 -1.87 -13.38
N LEU A 108 15.12 -1.81 -12.30
CA LEU A 108 15.64 -1.65 -10.94
C LEU A 108 15.79 -2.99 -10.21
N GLY A 109 15.01 -4.02 -10.58
CA GLY A 109 14.88 -5.24 -9.80
C GLY A 109 14.03 -5.02 -8.54
N TRP A 110 13.12 -4.04 -8.57
CA TRP A 110 12.38 -3.57 -7.39
C TRP A 110 10.86 -3.64 -7.60
N LYS A 111 10.14 -3.98 -6.52
CA LYS A 111 8.68 -3.90 -6.41
C LYS A 111 8.28 -3.42 -5.00
N PRO A 112 7.15 -2.70 -4.85
CA PRO A 112 6.60 -2.39 -3.53
C PRO A 112 6.26 -3.70 -2.81
N GLN A 113 6.47 -3.70 -1.50
CA GLN A 113 6.22 -4.86 -0.64
C GLN A 113 4.99 -4.67 0.24
N ILE A 114 4.57 -3.43 0.49
CA ILE A 114 3.49 -3.11 1.41
C ILE A 114 2.30 -2.52 0.65
N GLY A 115 1.19 -3.24 0.68
CA GLY A 115 -0.08 -2.82 0.11
C GLY A 115 -1.25 -2.88 1.09
N PHE A 116 -2.45 -2.68 0.56
CA PHE A 116 -3.67 -2.63 1.37
C PHE A 116 -3.96 -3.96 2.07
N LEU A 117 -3.63 -5.09 1.42
CA LEU A 117 -3.76 -6.41 2.03
C LEU A 117 -2.83 -6.60 3.24
N ASP A 118 -1.62 -6.05 3.21
CA ASP A 118 -0.68 -6.12 4.32
C ASP A 118 -1.19 -5.29 5.50
N PHE A 119 -1.76 -4.12 5.22
CA PHE A 119 -2.49 -3.34 6.22
C PHE A 119 -3.66 -4.13 6.83
N LEU A 120 -4.48 -4.83 6.03
CA LEU A 120 -5.59 -5.63 6.56
C LEU A 120 -5.11 -6.80 7.45
N ARG A 121 -4.00 -7.45 7.09
CA ARG A 121 -3.38 -8.49 7.92
C ARG A 121 -2.88 -7.94 9.25
N ASP A 122 -2.18 -6.79 9.22
CA ASP A 122 -1.72 -6.12 10.43
C ASP A 122 -2.90 -5.65 11.30
N LEU A 123 -3.94 -5.08 10.69
CA LEU A 123 -5.17 -4.66 11.38
C LEU A 123 -5.84 -5.85 12.06
N LYS A 124 -5.95 -6.99 11.38
CA LYS A 124 -6.48 -8.23 11.95
C LYS A 124 -5.70 -8.65 13.19
N LEU A 125 -4.37 -8.73 13.08
CA LEU A 125 -3.51 -9.11 14.20
C LEU A 125 -3.64 -8.16 15.40
N ARG A 126 -3.76 -6.85 15.14
CA ARG A 126 -3.94 -5.85 16.20
C ARG A 126 -5.31 -5.96 16.86
N ASP A 127 -6.36 -6.18 16.07
CA ASP A 127 -7.72 -6.37 16.58
C ASP A 127 -7.83 -7.63 17.45
N GLU A 128 -7.26 -8.75 17.00
CA GLU A 128 -7.23 -10.01 17.75
C GLU A 128 -6.46 -9.89 19.07
N ARG A 129 -5.48 -8.99 19.14
CA ARG A 129 -4.72 -8.67 20.37
C ARG A 129 -5.43 -7.64 21.26
N GLY A 130 -6.58 -7.10 20.85
CA GLY A 130 -7.30 -6.06 21.57
C GLY A 130 -6.58 -4.72 21.62
N ILE A 131 -5.69 -4.45 20.65
CA ILE A 131 -4.99 -3.17 20.54
C ILE A 131 -5.97 -2.11 20.03
N ASP A 132 -6.02 -0.95 20.69
CA ASP A 132 -6.85 0.16 20.23
C ASP A 132 -6.21 0.86 19.02
N VAL A 133 -6.57 0.39 17.82
CA VAL A 133 -6.03 0.90 16.56
C VAL A 133 -6.52 2.30 16.18
N LYS A 134 -7.55 2.84 16.85
CA LYS A 134 -8.09 4.18 16.55
C LYS A 134 -7.16 5.29 17.05
N GLU A 135 -6.43 5.03 18.13
CA GLU A 135 -5.48 5.95 18.74
C GLU A 135 -4.05 5.76 18.19
N LEU A 136 -3.83 4.82 17.27
CA LEU A 136 -2.52 4.57 16.66
C LEU A 136 -2.23 5.56 15.54
N PHE A 137 -0.97 6.00 15.48
CA PHE A 137 -0.41 6.81 14.39
C PHE A 137 0.69 6.03 13.68
N ILE A 138 0.92 6.24 12.38
CA ILE A 138 2.03 5.67 11.62
C ILE A 138 3.03 6.78 11.30
N PRO A 139 4.35 6.62 11.51
CA PRO A 139 5.00 5.38 11.93
C PRO A 139 4.98 5.21 13.47
N SER A 140 4.02 4.43 13.97
CA SER A 140 4.22 3.57 15.13
C SER A 140 4.74 2.26 14.56
N GLU A 141 5.65 1.62 15.28
CA GLU A 141 6.28 0.37 14.88
C GLU A 141 5.23 -0.60 14.33
N LEU A 142 5.42 -1.01 13.07
CA LEU A 142 4.75 -2.21 12.57
C LEU A 142 5.39 -3.39 13.29
N PRO A 143 4.61 -4.40 13.70
CA PRO A 143 5.15 -5.54 14.40
C PRO A 143 6.27 -6.16 13.55
N GLU A 144 7.40 -6.44 14.20
CA GLU A 144 8.44 -7.27 13.61
C GLU A 144 7.82 -8.63 13.29
N VAL A 145 7.93 -9.04 12.02
CA VAL A 145 7.55 -10.37 11.55
C VAL A 145 8.61 -11.37 11.99
#